data_AF-A0A2N2VU32-F1
#
_entry.id   AF-A0A2N2VU32-F1
#
_cell.length_a   1.000
_cell.length_b   1.000
_cell.length_c   1.000
_cell.angle_alpha   90.00
_cell.angle_beta   90.00
_cell.angle_gamma   90.00
#
_symmetry.space_group_name_H-M   'P 1'
#
loop_
_entity.id
_entity.type
_entity.pdbx_description
1 polymer ?
#
loop_
_entity_poly.entity_id
_entity_poly.type
_entity_poly.pdbx_seq_one_letter_code
_entity_poly.pdbx_strand_id
1 'polypeptide(L)'
;FEQNKGILALQTVFGEPVHALIYFDNRYINTEKIKSLIEEKRVTWTYDGETMAAETDFKVANIARKAEDISLSAYLSLMYEPVEMSFNGYDQYSPAQLDSLDLKFSSAANPANTELTWYLLSHASNDKGVVKFSTLFKDNGIMLRLIFVPTLTTREKIVALLNQPEMKVFMSDGTEQKIENPFRF
;
A
#
# COMPACT_ATOMS: atom_id res chain seq x y z
N PHE A 1 -7.43 -15.54 -10.84
CA PHE A 1 -6.43 -14.49 -11.13
C PHE A 1 -5.32 -14.41 -10.07
N GLU A 2 -5.61 -14.60 -8.78
CA GLU A 2 -4.59 -14.81 -7.71
C GLU A 2 -3.60 -15.96 -7.98
N GLN A 3 -3.96 -16.87 -8.89
CA GLN A 3 -3.11 -17.97 -9.33
C GLN A 3 -1.93 -17.55 -10.21
N ASN A 4 -1.88 -16.28 -10.68
CA ASN A 4 -0.81 -15.80 -11.54
C ASN A 4 -0.04 -14.63 -10.91
N LYS A 5 1.20 -14.89 -10.48
CA LYS A 5 2.07 -13.94 -9.77
C LYS A 5 2.39 -12.66 -10.55
N GLY A 6 2.15 -12.64 -11.88
CA GLY A 6 2.40 -11.48 -12.72
C GLY A 6 1.25 -10.47 -12.78
N ILE A 7 0.04 -10.83 -12.36
CA ILE A 7 -1.13 -9.92 -12.42
C ILE A 7 -1.26 -9.22 -11.07
N LEU A 8 -1.23 -7.89 -11.08
CA LEU A 8 -1.17 -7.06 -9.87
C LEU A 8 -2.54 -6.50 -9.50
N ALA A 9 -3.30 -6.00 -10.48
CA ALA A 9 -4.64 -5.48 -10.28
C ALA A 9 -5.46 -5.54 -11.58
N LEU A 10 -6.78 -5.52 -11.42
CA LEU A 10 -7.76 -5.53 -12.51
C LEU A 10 -8.86 -4.51 -12.20
N GLN A 11 -9.22 -3.71 -13.19
CA GLN A 11 -10.42 -2.88 -13.17
C GLN A 11 -11.28 -3.24 -14.39
N THR A 12 -12.56 -3.50 -14.17
CA THR A 12 -13.51 -3.78 -15.25
C THR A 12 -14.54 -2.68 -15.36
N VAL A 13 -14.72 -2.17 -16.58
CA VAL A 13 -15.82 -1.28 -16.92
C VAL A 13 -16.85 -2.11 -17.67
N PHE A 14 -18.04 -2.25 -17.08
CA PHE A 14 -19.14 -2.97 -17.70
C PHE A 14 -19.63 -2.22 -18.94
N GLY A 15 -19.78 -2.95 -20.04
CA GLY A 15 -20.19 -2.44 -21.34
C GLY A 15 -20.18 -3.58 -22.37
N GLU A 16 -20.57 -3.26 -23.61
CA GLU A 16 -20.50 -4.18 -24.74
C GLU A 16 -19.60 -3.57 -25.82
N PRO A 17 -18.32 -4.01 -25.95
CA PRO A 17 -17.67 -5.07 -25.18
C PRO A 17 -17.28 -4.63 -23.75
N VAL A 18 -17.06 -5.61 -22.87
CA VAL A 18 -16.48 -5.36 -21.54
C VAL A 18 -15.05 -4.86 -21.72
N HIS A 19 -14.70 -3.79 -21.00
CA HIS A 19 -13.35 -3.27 -21.00
C HIS A 19 -12.65 -3.65 -19.69
N ALA A 20 -11.43 -4.15 -19.80
CA ALA A 20 -10.60 -4.52 -18.66
C ALA A 20 -9.27 -3.78 -18.72
N LEU A 21 -8.93 -3.06 -17.66
CA LEU A 21 -7.61 -2.51 -17.42
C LEU A 21 -6.87 -3.45 -16.47
N ILE A 22 -5.75 -4.01 -16.93
CA ILE A 22 -4.96 -5.01 -16.20
C ILE A 22 -3.59 -4.42 -15.91
N TYR A 23 -3.26 -4.28 -14.63
CA TYR A 23 -1.91 -3.95 -14.19
C TYR A 23 -1.14 -5.25 -13.98
N PHE A 24 0.02 -5.37 -14.61
CA PHE A 24 0.83 -6.58 -14.55
C PHE A 24 2.33 -6.27 -14.56
N ASP A 25 3.11 -7.20 -14.02
CA ASP A 25 4.56 -7.15 -14.03
C ASP A 25 5.10 -7.91 -15.24
N ASN A 26 5.68 -7.16 -16.17
CA ASN A 26 6.18 -7.67 -17.46
C ASN A 26 7.36 -8.65 -17.33
N ARG A 27 7.96 -8.77 -16.14
CA ARG A 27 9.00 -9.78 -15.85
C ARG A 27 8.41 -11.18 -15.68
N TYR A 28 7.12 -11.28 -15.36
CA TYR A 28 6.44 -12.55 -15.06
C TYR A 28 5.35 -12.92 -16.06
N ILE A 29 4.73 -11.94 -16.72
CA ILE A 29 3.63 -12.17 -17.67
C ILE A 29 3.62 -11.12 -18.78
N ASN A 30 3.07 -11.45 -19.95
CA ASN A 30 2.89 -10.53 -21.07
C ASN A 30 1.44 -10.50 -21.58
N THR A 31 1.17 -9.60 -22.51
CA THR A 31 -0.16 -9.38 -23.09
C THR A 31 -0.75 -10.61 -23.78
N GLU A 32 0.07 -11.39 -24.47
CA GLU A 32 -0.33 -12.62 -25.17
C GLU A 32 -0.75 -13.70 -24.18
N LYS A 33 -0.01 -13.83 -23.07
CA LYS A 33 -0.35 -14.78 -22.01
C LYS A 33 -1.61 -14.34 -21.27
N ILE A 34 -1.76 -13.06 -20.98
CA ILE A 34 -2.99 -12.50 -20.37
C ILE A 34 -4.19 -12.76 -21.29
N LYS A 35 -4.07 -12.49 -22.59
CA LYS A 35 -5.11 -12.83 -23.57
C LYS A 35 -5.47 -14.31 -23.51
N SER A 36 -4.47 -15.18 -23.52
CA SER A 36 -4.70 -16.63 -23.47
C SER A 36 -5.45 -17.04 -22.20
N LEU A 37 -5.15 -16.42 -21.05
CA LEU A 37 -5.87 -16.65 -19.79
C LEU A 37 -7.34 -16.20 -19.84
N ILE A 38 -7.62 -15.07 -20.49
CA ILE A 38 -8.99 -14.55 -20.64
C ILE A 38 -9.81 -15.46 -21.56
N GLU A 39 -9.19 -16.03 -22.59
CA GLU A 39 -9.85 -16.88 -23.59
C GLU A 39 -9.92 -18.37 -23.18
N GLU A 40 -9.59 -18.70 -21.92
CA GLU A 40 -9.69 -20.06 -21.40
C GLU A 40 -11.14 -20.54 -21.36
N LYS A 41 -11.40 -21.67 -22.05
CA LYS A 41 -12.75 -22.25 -22.14
C LYS A 41 -13.31 -22.73 -20.81
N ARG A 42 -12.44 -22.98 -19.83
CA ARG A 42 -12.82 -23.46 -18.52
C ARG A 42 -11.88 -22.88 -17.49
N VAL A 43 -12.44 -22.19 -16.51
CA VAL A 43 -11.69 -21.65 -15.37
C VAL A 43 -12.06 -22.43 -14.12
N THR A 44 -11.08 -22.70 -13.28
CA THR A 44 -11.27 -23.36 -11.98
C THR A 44 -10.74 -22.47 -10.86
N TRP A 45 -11.48 -22.41 -9.76
CA TRP A 45 -11.07 -21.66 -8.58
C TRP A 45 -11.52 -22.39 -7.32
N THR A 46 -10.83 -22.11 -6.21
CA THR A 46 -11.21 -22.66 -4.90
C THR A 46 -11.97 -21.60 -4.13
N TYR A 47 -13.13 -21.97 -3.58
CA TYR A 47 -13.92 -21.12 -2.70
C TYR A 47 -14.39 -21.98 -1.52
N ASP A 48 -14.09 -21.55 -0.30
CA ASP A 48 -14.41 -22.28 0.94
C ASP A 48 -13.93 -23.75 0.96
N GLY A 49 -12.73 -24.01 0.42
CA GLY A 49 -12.15 -25.36 0.35
C GLY A 49 -12.70 -26.24 -0.77
N GLU A 50 -13.76 -25.81 -1.45
CA GLU A 50 -14.33 -26.53 -2.60
C GLU A 50 -13.76 -26.03 -3.91
N THR A 51 -13.53 -26.95 -4.87
CA THR A 51 -13.09 -26.58 -6.22
C THR A 51 -14.30 -26.34 -7.10
N MET A 52 -14.48 -25.09 -7.49
CA MET A 52 -15.48 -24.63 -8.43
C MET A 52 -14.91 -24.59 -9.85
N ALA A 53 -15.79 -24.69 -10.84
CA ALA A 53 -15.43 -24.53 -12.23
C ALA A 53 -16.55 -23.89 -13.04
N ALA A 54 -16.18 -23.09 -14.02
CA ALA A 54 -17.11 -22.51 -14.99
C ALA A 54 -16.55 -22.67 -16.40
N GLU A 55 -17.44 -22.98 -17.34
CA GLU A 55 -17.12 -22.87 -18.77
C GLU A 55 -17.30 -21.41 -19.21
N THR A 56 -16.39 -20.94 -20.05
CA THR A 56 -16.40 -19.57 -20.58
C THR A 56 -16.16 -19.58 -22.08
N ASP A 57 -16.65 -18.57 -22.78
CA ASP A 57 -16.35 -18.37 -24.21
C ASP A 57 -15.94 -16.92 -24.49
N PHE A 58 -15.21 -16.32 -23.55
CA PHE A 58 -14.69 -14.97 -23.72
C PHE A 58 -13.70 -14.92 -24.88
N LYS A 59 -13.74 -13.81 -25.63
CA LYS A 59 -12.80 -13.48 -26.69
C LYS A 59 -12.29 -12.07 -26.49
N VAL A 60 -10.97 -11.90 -26.58
CA VAL A 60 -10.36 -10.57 -26.52
C VAL A 60 -10.54 -9.89 -27.87
N ALA A 61 -11.50 -8.97 -27.93
CA ALA A 61 -11.81 -8.22 -29.14
C ALA A 61 -10.64 -7.34 -29.61
N ASN A 62 -9.98 -6.67 -28.66
CA ASN A 62 -8.84 -5.80 -28.93
C ASN A 62 -7.92 -5.72 -27.71
N ILE A 63 -6.62 -5.53 -27.95
CA ILE A 63 -5.63 -5.13 -26.95
C ILE A 63 -5.12 -3.77 -27.40
N ALA A 64 -5.04 -2.80 -26.49
CA ALA A 64 -4.45 -1.51 -26.81
C ALA A 64 -3.06 -1.72 -27.45
N ARG A 65 -2.77 -0.98 -28.53
CA ARG A 65 -1.58 -1.18 -29.38
C ARG A 65 -0.25 -1.15 -28.61
N LYS A 66 -0.23 -0.56 -27.42
CA LYS A 66 0.90 -0.60 -26.51
C LYS A 66 0.38 -0.64 -25.07
N ALA A 67 0.86 -1.60 -24.27
CA ALA A 67 0.79 -1.47 -22.83
C ALA A 67 1.71 -0.31 -22.43
N GLU A 68 1.17 0.69 -21.75
CA GLU A 68 1.97 1.79 -21.25
C GLU A 68 2.75 1.31 -20.03
N ASP A 69 4.07 1.41 -20.08
CA ASP A 69 4.90 1.15 -18.91
C ASP A 69 4.69 2.29 -17.92
N ILE A 70 4.23 1.96 -16.71
CA ILE A 70 4.13 2.89 -15.59
C ILE A 70 5.21 2.58 -14.57
N SER A 71 5.72 3.60 -13.88
CA SER A 71 6.64 3.40 -12.77
C SER A 71 5.92 2.75 -11.59
N LEU A 72 6.66 2.07 -10.70
CA LEU A 72 6.08 1.50 -9.48
C LEU A 72 5.48 2.60 -8.59
N SER A 73 6.12 3.76 -8.49
CA SER A 73 5.57 4.92 -7.76
C SER A 73 4.23 5.40 -8.33
N ALA A 74 4.10 5.46 -9.66
CA ALA A 74 2.84 5.83 -10.32
C ALA A 74 1.76 4.78 -10.05
N TYR A 75 2.09 3.49 -10.17
CA TYR A 75 1.19 2.40 -9.82
C TYR A 75 0.70 2.49 -8.37
N LEU A 76 1.61 2.65 -7.41
CA LEU A 76 1.26 2.76 -5.99
C LEU A 76 0.35 3.97 -5.72
N SER A 77 0.59 5.10 -6.40
CA SER A 77 -0.25 6.31 -6.26
C SER A 77 -1.66 6.14 -6.83
N LEU A 78 -1.87 5.21 -7.77
CA LEU A 78 -3.20 4.85 -8.28
C LEU A 78 -3.95 3.90 -7.33
N MET A 79 -3.21 3.08 -6.59
CA MET A 79 -3.77 1.98 -5.79
C MET A 79 -3.96 2.34 -4.31
N TYR A 80 -3.19 3.29 -3.79
CA TYR A 80 -3.17 3.62 -2.37
C TYR A 80 -3.18 5.14 -2.16
N GLU A 81 -3.85 5.58 -1.10
CA GLU A 81 -3.80 6.96 -0.66
C GLU A 81 -2.59 7.16 0.27
N PRO A 82 -1.77 8.21 0.05
CA PRO A 82 -0.69 8.52 0.98
C PRO A 82 -1.27 9.03 2.31
N VAL A 83 -0.75 8.50 3.41
CA VAL A 83 -1.08 8.95 4.75
C VAL A 83 -0.09 10.05 5.12
N GLU A 84 -0.58 11.27 5.31
CA GLU A 84 0.25 12.41 5.70
C GLU A 84 -0.45 13.28 6.76
N MET A 85 0.26 13.57 7.86
CA MET A 85 -0.21 14.51 8.88
C MET A 85 0.96 15.13 9.64
N SER A 86 0.83 16.40 9.97
CA SER A 86 1.66 17.11 10.94
C SER A 86 0.98 17.20 12.30
N PHE A 87 1.76 17.10 13.38
CA PHE A 87 1.28 17.12 14.77
C PHE A 87 2.38 17.66 15.71
N ASN A 88 2.12 17.66 17.02
CA ASN A 88 3.06 18.12 18.05
C ASN A 88 3.71 19.49 17.77
N GLY A 89 2.95 20.40 17.16
CA GLY A 89 3.40 21.77 16.89
C GLY A 89 4.43 21.89 15.76
N TYR A 90 4.37 21.04 14.73
CA TYR A 90 5.25 21.11 13.54
C TYR A 90 5.55 22.55 13.07
N ASP A 91 4.52 23.38 12.92
CA ASP A 91 4.64 24.77 12.43
C ASP A 91 5.41 25.72 13.37
N GLN A 92 5.72 25.29 14.59
CA GLN A 92 6.47 26.06 15.58
C GLN A 92 7.98 25.87 15.45
N TYR A 93 8.44 24.89 14.67
CA TYR A 93 9.86 24.59 14.49
C TYR A 93 10.37 25.15 13.17
N SER A 94 11.54 25.78 13.22
CA SER A 94 12.25 26.18 12.00
C SER A 94 12.90 24.95 11.33
N PRO A 95 13.16 25.00 10.00
CA PRO A 95 13.81 23.88 9.29
C PRO A 95 15.14 23.44 9.89
N ALA A 96 15.91 24.35 10.50
CA ALA A 96 17.20 24.04 11.13
C ALA A 96 17.06 23.22 12.44
N GLN A 97 15.86 23.15 13.01
CA GLN A 97 15.56 22.40 14.23
C GLN A 97 15.01 20.99 13.93
N LEU A 98 14.79 20.68 12.66
CA LEU A 98 14.14 19.45 12.22
C LEU A 98 15.14 18.53 11.53
N ASP A 99 14.96 17.22 11.74
CA ASP A 99 15.64 16.17 10.97
C ASP A 99 14.57 15.18 10.45
N SER A 100 14.98 14.32 9.53
CA SER A 100 14.11 13.33 8.89
C SER A 100 14.64 11.92 9.05
N LEU A 101 13.73 10.98 9.20
CA LEU A 101 13.99 9.55 9.21
C LEU A 101 13.14 8.87 8.15
N ASP A 102 13.81 8.25 7.18
CA ASP A 102 13.17 7.46 6.13
C ASP A 102 13.38 5.97 6.40
N LEU A 103 12.30 5.22 6.49
CA LEU A 103 12.29 3.77 6.73
C LEU A 103 11.57 3.05 5.59
N LYS A 104 12.04 1.87 5.22
CA LYS A 104 11.29 1.01 4.28
C LYS A 104 10.00 0.57 4.96
N PHE A 105 8.88 0.69 4.25
CA PHE A 105 7.56 0.37 4.80
C PHE A 105 6.81 -0.65 3.92
N SER A 106 7.48 -1.76 3.59
CA SER A 106 6.96 -2.77 2.68
C SER A 106 5.62 -3.37 3.13
N SER A 107 5.38 -3.45 4.44
CA SER A 107 4.14 -3.99 5.03
C SER A 107 2.92 -3.10 4.78
N ALA A 108 3.09 -1.83 4.42
CA ALA A 108 1.99 -0.95 4.01
C ALA A 108 1.39 -1.33 2.65
N ALA A 109 2.08 -2.15 1.84
CA ALA A 109 1.53 -2.65 0.59
C ALA A 109 0.54 -3.81 0.79
N ASN A 110 0.41 -4.35 2.01
CA ASN A 110 -0.60 -5.34 2.34
C ASN A 110 -1.97 -4.63 2.53
N PRO A 111 -3.00 -4.95 1.71
CA PRO A 111 -4.32 -4.33 1.83
C PRO A 111 -4.92 -4.43 3.24
N ALA A 112 -4.65 -5.53 3.96
CA ALA A 112 -5.13 -5.73 5.34
C ALA A 112 -4.56 -4.72 6.35
N ASN A 113 -3.46 -4.03 5.99
CA ASN A 113 -2.77 -3.07 6.86
C ASN A 113 -3.07 -1.61 6.51
N THR A 114 -3.88 -1.34 5.48
CA THR A 114 -4.12 0.03 4.99
C THR A 114 -4.64 0.93 6.11
N GLU A 115 -5.71 0.52 6.80
CA GLU A 115 -6.28 1.24 7.94
C GLU A 115 -5.31 1.35 9.12
N LEU A 116 -4.50 0.32 9.35
CA LEU A 116 -3.54 0.29 10.46
C LEU A 116 -2.43 1.34 10.31
N THR A 117 -2.21 1.86 9.10
CA THR A 117 -1.24 2.95 8.88
C THR A 117 -1.65 4.23 9.61
N TRP A 118 -2.95 4.54 9.69
CA TRP A 118 -3.46 5.66 10.49
C TRP A 118 -3.25 5.44 12.00
N TYR A 119 -3.37 4.20 12.45
CA TYR A 119 -3.08 3.84 13.84
C TYR A 119 -1.59 3.95 14.17
N LEU A 120 -0.71 3.58 13.25
CA LEU A 120 0.72 3.78 13.40
C LEU A 120 1.08 5.28 13.48
N LEU A 121 0.40 6.12 12.70
CA LEU A 121 0.54 7.58 12.79
C LEU A 121 0.12 8.09 14.17
N SER A 122 -1.05 7.69 14.66
CA SER A 122 -1.53 8.04 16.00
C SER A 122 -0.54 7.58 17.07
N HIS A 123 -0.02 6.36 16.96
CA HIS A 123 1.00 5.82 17.85
C HIS A 123 2.29 6.64 17.83
N ALA A 124 2.81 6.95 16.65
CA ALA A 124 4.01 7.78 16.49
C ALA A 124 3.84 9.18 17.11
N SER A 125 2.63 9.74 17.09
CA SER A 125 2.33 11.05 17.67
C SER A 125 2.47 11.10 19.21
N ASN A 126 2.54 9.94 19.88
CA ASN A 126 2.82 9.86 21.32
C ASN A 126 4.24 10.34 21.65
N ASP A 127 5.20 10.21 20.73
CA ASP A 127 6.52 10.82 20.88
C ASP A 127 6.45 12.30 20.52
N LYS A 128 6.60 13.17 21.53
CA LYS A 128 6.54 14.63 21.37
C LYS A 128 7.64 15.20 20.48
N GLY A 129 8.71 14.45 20.25
CA GLY A 129 9.75 14.82 19.30
C GLY A 129 9.40 14.50 17.85
N VAL A 130 8.46 13.60 17.57
CA VAL A 130 7.96 13.36 16.21
C VAL A 130 6.88 14.38 15.90
N VAL A 131 6.99 15.04 14.75
CA VAL A 131 6.14 16.19 14.38
C VAL A 131 5.46 16.05 13.02
N LYS A 132 5.90 15.11 12.17
CA LYS A 132 5.21 14.79 10.92
C LYS A 132 5.37 13.33 10.57
N PHE A 133 4.31 12.75 10.03
CA PHE A 133 4.25 11.41 9.46
C PHE A 133 3.85 11.49 8.00
N SER A 134 4.52 10.76 7.12
CA SER A 134 4.17 10.68 5.71
C SER A 134 4.51 9.30 5.13
N THR A 135 3.59 8.67 4.39
CA THR A 135 3.94 7.59 3.47
C THR A 135 4.32 8.16 2.12
N LEU A 136 5.42 7.68 1.56
CA LEU A 136 5.95 8.11 0.26
C LEU A 136 6.01 6.92 -0.68
N PHE A 137 5.44 7.07 -1.87
CA PHE A 137 5.56 6.08 -2.93
C PHE A 137 6.80 6.35 -3.78
N LYS A 138 7.66 5.35 -3.89
CA LYS A 138 8.94 5.39 -4.61
C LYS A 138 9.04 4.17 -5.52
N ASP A 139 9.95 4.23 -6.50
CA ASP A 139 10.15 3.10 -7.41
C ASP A 139 10.81 1.87 -6.76
N ASN A 140 11.27 2.01 -5.53
CA ASN A 140 11.76 0.92 -4.70
C ASN A 140 10.74 0.47 -3.61
N GLY A 141 9.50 0.97 -3.66
CA GLY A 141 8.41 0.58 -2.76
C GLY A 141 7.85 1.74 -1.93
N ILE A 142 7.09 1.39 -0.89
CA ILE A 142 6.51 2.35 0.05
C ILE A 142 7.54 2.66 1.13
N MET A 143 7.75 3.95 1.40
CA MET A 143 8.63 4.46 2.45
C MET A 143 7.81 5.16 3.51
N LEU A 144 8.18 5.02 4.78
CA LEU A 144 7.72 5.86 5.87
C LEU A 144 8.73 6.98 6.07
N ARG A 145 8.27 8.23 6.01
CA ARG A 145 9.04 9.41 6.39
C ARG A 145 8.47 9.99 7.68
N LEU A 146 9.34 10.16 8.66
CA LEU A 146 9.05 10.92 9.87
C LEU A 146 9.91 12.18 9.90
N ILE A 147 9.32 13.31 10.26
CA ILE A 147 10.06 14.51 10.63
C ILE A 147 10.05 14.62 12.15
N PHE A 148 11.20 14.89 12.75
CA PHE A 148 11.36 14.93 14.20
C PHE A 148 12.32 16.04 14.64
N VAL A 149 12.23 16.39 15.93
CA VAL A 149 13.06 17.40 16.59
C VAL A 149 14.18 16.68 17.36
N PRO A 150 15.46 16.76 16.93
CA PRO A 150 16.55 15.99 17.52
C PRO A 150 16.85 16.31 18.99
N THR A 151 16.39 17.46 19.50
CA THR A 151 16.54 17.82 20.92
C THR A 151 15.52 17.14 21.82
N LEU A 152 14.43 16.58 21.25
CA LEU A 152 13.34 15.94 22.01
C LEU A 152 13.35 14.41 21.87
N THR A 153 13.75 13.89 20.71
CA THR A 153 13.82 12.45 20.46
C THR A 153 15.01 12.08 19.56
N THR A 154 15.27 10.78 19.40
CA THR A 154 16.35 10.27 18.54
C THR A 154 15.80 9.24 17.56
N ARG A 155 16.54 8.98 16.49
CA ARG A 155 16.17 7.98 15.48
C ARG A 155 15.95 6.60 16.10
N GLU A 156 16.79 6.20 17.06
CA GLU A 156 16.71 4.91 17.75
C GLU A 156 15.45 4.81 18.61
N LYS A 157 15.08 5.89 19.31
CA LYS A 157 13.84 5.95 20.09
C LYS A 157 12.61 5.83 19.19
N ILE A 158 12.62 6.53 18.06
CA ILE A 158 11.54 6.46 17.07
C ILE A 158 11.41 5.03 16.52
N VAL A 159 12.51 4.41 16.08
CA VAL A 159 12.47 3.03 15.56
C VAL A 159 12.01 2.03 16.62
N ALA A 160 12.45 2.19 17.87
CA ALA A 160 11.99 1.36 18.98
C ALA A 160 10.49 1.53 19.25
N LEU A 161 9.96 2.75 19.17
CA LEU A 161 8.53 3.04 19.30
C LEU A 161 7.70 2.37 18.20
N LEU A 162 8.12 2.52 16.94
CA LEU A 162 7.43 1.95 15.78
C LEU A 162 7.42 0.41 15.78
N ASN A 163 8.39 -0.21 16.45
CA ASN A 163 8.52 -1.67 16.59
C ASN A 163 7.90 -2.23 17.87
N GLN A 164 7.23 -1.42 18.69
CA GLN A 164 6.52 -1.93 19.87
C GLN A 164 5.45 -2.95 19.46
N PRO A 165 5.22 -4.01 20.26
CA PRO A 165 4.26 -5.07 19.91
C PRO A 165 2.81 -4.57 19.88
N GLU A 166 2.51 -3.48 20.61
CA GLU A 166 1.21 -2.82 20.62
C GLU A 166 1.37 -1.35 20.23
N MET A 167 0.41 -0.84 19.47
CA MET A 167 0.23 0.57 19.17
C MET A 167 -0.73 1.19 20.18
N LYS A 168 -0.35 2.34 20.74
CA LYS A 168 -1.22 3.19 21.55
C LYS A 168 -1.89 4.23 20.64
N VAL A 169 -3.20 4.11 20.45
CA VAL A 169 -3.96 4.91 19.50
C VAL A 169 -4.96 5.79 20.23
N PHE A 170 -4.98 7.09 19.89
CA PHE A 170 -6.05 8.00 20.30
C PHE A 170 -7.18 7.96 19.27
N MET A 171 -8.38 7.67 19.75
CA MET A 171 -9.59 7.60 18.95
C MET A 171 -10.27 8.97 18.85
N SER A 172 -11.15 9.13 17.87
CA SER A 172 -11.88 10.38 17.64
C SER A 172 -12.82 10.77 18.79
N ASP A 173 -13.26 9.80 19.60
CA ASP A 173 -14.09 10.02 20.79
C ASP A 173 -13.26 10.42 22.03
N GLY A 174 -11.94 10.58 21.87
CA GLY A 174 -11.01 10.93 22.95
C GLY A 174 -10.54 9.74 23.77
N THR A 175 -10.97 8.51 23.46
CA THR A 175 -10.51 7.30 24.15
C THR A 175 -9.13 6.86 23.65
N GLU A 176 -8.42 6.11 24.50
CA GLU A 176 -7.18 5.44 24.13
C GLU A 176 -7.43 3.95 23.92
N GLN A 177 -6.87 3.39 22.85
CA GLN A 177 -6.90 1.95 22.57
C GLN A 177 -5.49 1.40 22.40
N LYS A 178 -5.35 0.11 22.71
CA LYS A 178 -4.17 -0.69 22.39
C LYS A 178 -4.53 -1.65 21.27
N ILE A 179 -3.77 -1.58 20.18
CA ILE A 179 -4.00 -2.39 18.99
C ILE A 179 -2.70 -3.16 18.70
N GLU A 180 -2.81 -4.43 18.30
CA GLU A 180 -1.64 -5.20 17.90
C GLU A 180 -0.91 -4.50 16.75
N ASN A 181 0.43 -4.41 16.86
CA ASN A 181 1.25 -3.80 15.83
C ASN A 181 1.77 -4.86 14.85
N PRO A 182 1.28 -4.91 13.60
CA PRO A 182 1.81 -5.84 12.59
C PRO A 182 3.11 -5.33 11.94
N PHE A 183 3.51 -4.09 12.19
CA PHE A 183 4.60 -3.43 11.46
C PHE A 183 5.95 -3.67 12.11
N ARG A 184 6.98 -3.90 11.28
CA ARG A 184 8.37 -4.04 11.69
C ARG A 184 9.27 -3.23 10.76
N PHE A 185 10.23 -2.52 11.35
CA PHE A 185 11.13 -1.59 10.67
C PHE A 185 12.58 -1.86 11.06
#